data_AF-A0A7Y0USV6-F1
#
_entry.id   AF-A0A7Y0USV6-F1
#
_cell.length_a   1.000
_cell.length_b   1.000
_cell.length_c   1.000
_cell.angle_alpha   90.00
_cell.angle_beta   90.00
_cell.angle_gamma   90.00
#
_symmetry.space_group_name_H-M   'P 1'
#
loop_
_entity.id
_entity.type
_entity.pdbx_description
1 polymer ?
#
loop_
_entity_poly.entity_id
_entity_poly.type
_entity_poly.pdbx_seq_one_letter_code
_entity_poly.pdbx_strand_id
1 'polypeptide(L)'
;MILVQKGKPMTTPVLEALEGLKKHRFEAPLHHEVTCDCERCLMARTIVLNNLGELIGLEHHEDGIYGSRGWSVLSGVASLTLQYSDWGWMDMVTEFPGVKPEQMIDYLPYDGGDAWLAAKLLARLPETALADRQNYGPSLDYVLRLTAEHSGEVLFGGYLIGPQRFDERISSDAIYVTPKVLGLDGENPDEAAVYKALDNLNLDALEAPDEISPYYSDQTYWRFWWD
;
A
#
# COMPACT_ATOMS: atom_id res chain seq x y z
N MET A 1 -20.18 10.96 -44.51
CA MET A 1 -20.68 9.81 -43.74
C MET A 1 -19.52 8.83 -43.60
N ILE A 2 -18.76 8.90 -42.49
CA ILE A 2 -17.66 7.98 -42.22
C ILE A 2 -18.19 6.93 -41.24
N LEU A 3 -18.29 5.70 -41.71
CA LEU A 3 -18.67 4.54 -40.89
C LEU A 3 -17.47 4.16 -40.01
N VAL A 4 -17.58 4.42 -38.70
CA VAL A 4 -16.66 3.88 -37.70
C VAL A 4 -16.93 2.39 -37.58
N GLN A 5 -15.95 1.56 -37.95
CA GLN A 5 -16.00 0.12 -37.72
C GLN A 5 -15.95 -0.12 -36.20
N LYS A 6 -17.05 -0.63 -35.64
CA LYS A 6 -17.05 -1.18 -34.28
C LYS A 6 -16.08 -2.36 -34.23
N GLY A 7 -15.05 -2.26 -33.39
CA GLY A 7 -14.11 -3.35 -33.14
C GLY A 7 -14.85 -4.62 -32.74
N LYS A 8 -14.35 -5.78 -33.20
CA LYS A 8 -14.88 -7.09 -32.80
C LYS A 8 -14.81 -7.21 -31.27
N PRO A 9 -15.86 -7.73 -30.60
CA PRO A 9 -15.76 -8.07 -29.19
C PRO A 9 -14.63 -9.10 -29.02
N MET A 10 -13.73 -8.85 -28.06
CA MET A 10 -12.67 -9.80 -27.73
C MET A 10 -13.33 -11.11 -27.27
N THR A 11 -12.86 -12.22 -27.82
CA THR A 11 -13.38 -13.55 -27.50
C THR A 11 -13.00 -13.95 -26.07
N THR A 12 -13.94 -14.63 -25.40
CA THR A 12 -13.89 -15.17 -24.03
C THR A 12 -12.53 -15.71 -23.54
N PRO A 13 -11.69 -16.40 -24.34
CA PRO A 13 -10.40 -16.92 -23.88
C PRO A 13 -9.37 -15.85 -23.49
N VAL A 14 -9.46 -14.64 -24.07
CA VAL A 14 -8.53 -13.53 -23.75
C VAL A 14 -8.92 -12.88 -22.42
N LEU A 15 -10.23 -12.74 -22.17
CA LEU A 15 -10.75 -12.27 -20.89
C LEU A 15 -10.45 -13.27 -19.77
N GLU A 16 -10.63 -14.57 -20.01
CA GLU A 16 -10.28 -15.63 -19.06
C GLU A 16 -8.76 -15.72 -18.80
N ALA A 17 -7.92 -15.49 -19.82
CA ALA A 17 -6.46 -15.41 -19.65
C ALA A 17 -6.04 -14.15 -18.87
N LEU A 18 -6.70 -13.01 -19.08
CA LEU A 18 -6.47 -11.78 -18.30
C LEU A 18 -6.97 -11.91 -16.86
N GLU A 19 -8.12 -12.54 -16.63
CA GLU A 19 -8.60 -12.89 -15.28
C GLU A 19 -7.67 -13.90 -14.61
N GLY A 20 -7.17 -14.89 -15.35
CA GLY A 20 -6.19 -15.87 -14.85
C GLY A 20 -4.82 -15.28 -14.53
N LEU A 21 -4.33 -14.30 -15.31
CA LEU A 21 -3.08 -13.58 -15.03
C LEU A 21 -3.22 -12.63 -13.84
N LYS A 22 -4.35 -11.92 -13.72
CA LYS A 22 -4.70 -11.13 -12.53
C LYS A 22 -4.72 -12.03 -11.30
N LYS A 23 -5.41 -13.17 -11.38
CA LYS A 23 -5.51 -14.16 -10.30
C LYS A 23 -4.15 -14.73 -9.87
N HIS A 24 -3.25 -15.04 -10.82
CA HIS A 24 -1.94 -15.61 -10.49
C HIS A 24 -1.03 -14.64 -9.73
N ARG A 25 -1.13 -13.32 -9.98
CA ARG A 25 -0.37 -12.31 -9.24
C ARG A 25 -1.01 -12.05 -7.86
N PHE A 26 -2.34 -11.98 -7.73
CA PHE A 26 -2.97 -11.88 -6.40
C PHE A 26 -2.66 -13.09 -5.49
N GLU A 27 -2.47 -14.28 -6.06
CA GLU A 27 -2.16 -15.51 -5.33
C GLU A 27 -0.66 -15.76 -5.12
N ALA A 28 0.22 -14.95 -5.72
CA ALA A 28 1.66 -15.13 -5.57
C ALA A 28 2.08 -14.80 -4.12
N PRO A 29 2.86 -15.69 -3.48
CA PRO A 29 3.19 -15.55 -2.07
C PRO A 29 3.91 -14.24 -1.80
N LEU A 30 3.52 -13.58 -0.72
CA LEU A 30 4.22 -12.41 -0.21
C LEU A 30 5.62 -12.81 0.25
N HIS A 31 6.64 -12.11 -0.24
CA HIS A 31 8.02 -12.33 0.14
C HIS A 31 8.48 -11.19 1.05
N HIS A 32 8.65 -11.47 2.34
CA HIS A 32 9.21 -10.50 3.28
C HIS A 32 10.66 -10.12 2.93
N GLU A 33 11.45 -11.07 2.46
CA GLU A 33 12.80 -10.81 1.98
C GLU A 33 12.86 -10.89 0.45
N VAL A 34 13.39 -9.85 -0.18
CA VAL A 34 13.54 -9.77 -1.65
C VAL A 34 14.75 -10.56 -2.16
N THR A 35 14.99 -11.75 -1.61
CA THR A 35 16.12 -12.64 -1.95
C THR A 35 15.77 -13.66 -3.03
N CYS A 36 14.48 -13.88 -3.30
CA CYS A 36 14.00 -14.77 -4.36
C CYS A 36 14.24 -14.21 -5.77
N ASP A 37 14.34 -15.06 -6.79
CA ASP A 37 14.45 -14.63 -8.20
C ASP A 37 13.12 -14.54 -8.94
N CYS A 38 12.00 -14.44 -8.20
CA CYS A 38 10.70 -14.15 -8.81
C CYS A 38 10.66 -12.71 -9.35
N GLU A 39 9.75 -12.47 -10.30
CA GLU A 39 9.56 -11.16 -10.95
C GLU A 39 9.40 -10.01 -9.93
N ARG A 40 8.61 -10.22 -8.87
CA ARG A 40 8.38 -9.22 -7.81
C ARG A 40 9.63 -8.83 -7.05
N CYS A 41 10.43 -9.82 -6.66
CA CYS A 41 11.68 -9.59 -5.95
C CYS A 41 12.74 -8.97 -6.87
N LEU A 42 12.82 -9.39 -8.13
CA LEU A 42 13.67 -8.77 -9.14
C LEU A 42 13.30 -7.31 -9.39
N MET A 43 12.02 -6.99 -9.48
CA MET A 43 11.54 -5.61 -9.65
C MET A 43 11.87 -4.76 -8.42
N ALA A 44 11.62 -5.26 -7.20
CA ALA A 44 12.02 -4.56 -5.97
C ALA A 44 13.50 -4.23 -5.91
N ARG A 45 14.35 -5.19 -6.24
CA ARG A 45 15.79 -4.95 -6.33
C ARG A 45 16.13 -3.94 -7.43
N THR A 46 15.48 -4.04 -8.59
CA THR A 46 15.75 -3.17 -9.76
C THR A 46 15.38 -1.71 -9.48
N ILE A 47 14.17 -1.45 -8.98
CA ILE A 47 13.69 -0.12 -8.62
C ILE A 47 14.62 0.54 -7.60
N VAL A 48 15.09 -0.25 -6.62
CA VAL A 48 15.87 0.26 -5.49
C VAL A 48 17.35 0.42 -5.81
N LEU A 49 17.94 -0.43 -6.66
CA LEU A 49 19.39 -0.43 -6.92
C LEU A 49 19.77 0.23 -8.23
N ASN A 50 19.02 -0.01 -9.31
CA ASN A 50 19.40 0.44 -10.65
C ASN A 50 18.92 1.88 -10.92
N ASN A 51 17.77 2.26 -10.35
CA ASN A 51 17.21 3.59 -10.57
C ASN A 51 17.56 4.58 -9.45
N LEU A 52 18.18 4.15 -8.34
CA LEU A 52 18.52 5.02 -7.21
C LEU A 52 19.29 6.27 -7.64
N GLY A 53 20.33 6.10 -8.46
CA GLY A 53 21.18 7.20 -8.92
C GLY A 53 20.48 8.17 -9.90
N GLU A 54 19.53 7.67 -10.69
CA GLU A 54 18.71 8.49 -11.59
C GLU A 54 17.58 9.20 -10.82
N LEU A 55 16.97 8.50 -9.85
CA LEU A 55 15.86 8.97 -9.01
C LEU A 55 16.28 10.04 -8.01
N ILE A 56 17.50 9.97 -7.48
CA ILE A 56 18.04 10.96 -6.54
C ILE A 56 18.82 12.09 -7.20
N GLY A 57 18.94 12.09 -8.55
CA GLY A 57 19.46 13.21 -9.35
C GLY A 57 20.62 13.99 -8.71
N LEU A 58 21.82 13.43 -8.78
CA LEU A 58 23.14 14.02 -8.48
C LEU A 58 23.24 15.49 -7.96
N GLU A 59 24.02 15.61 -6.88
CA GLU A 59 24.74 16.77 -6.30
C GLU A 59 24.04 17.72 -5.33
N HIS A 60 22.71 17.88 -5.35
CA HIS A 60 22.04 18.72 -4.36
C HIS A 60 20.77 18.06 -3.81
N HIS A 61 20.88 17.53 -2.57
CA HIS A 61 19.73 17.07 -1.81
C HIS A 61 18.86 18.27 -1.46
N GLU A 62 17.83 18.54 -2.26
CA GLU A 62 16.73 19.39 -1.82
C GLU A 62 16.06 18.70 -0.63
N ASP A 63 15.83 19.44 0.46
CA ASP A 63 15.07 18.93 1.60
C ASP A 63 13.60 18.77 1.19
N GLY A 64 13.05 17.58 1.40
CA GLY A 64 11.64 17.26 1.26
C GLY A 64 10.90 17.31 2.61
N ILE A 65 9.66 16.83 2.63
CA ILE A 65 8.76 16.93 3.80
C ILE A 65 9.33 16.21 5.04
N TYR A 66 9.98 15.05 4.85
CA TYR A 66 10.49 14.21 5.94
C TYR A 66 12.01 14.05 5.97
N GLY A 67 12.73 14.95 5.30
CA GLY A 67 14.18 14.94 5.21
C GLY A 67 14.67 15.06 3.77
N SER A 68 15.95 14.79 3.55
CA SER A 68 16.57 14.90 2.23
C SER A 68 15.86 14.00 1.21
N ARG A 69 15.58 14.56 0.02
CA ARG A 69 14.99 13.83 -1.09
C ARG A 69 15.75 12.53 -1.39
N GLY A 70 15.01 11.44 -1.61
CA GLY A 70 15.54 10.08 -1.77
C GLY A 70 15.52 9.25 -0.49
N TRP A 71 15.06 9.79 0.65
CA TRP A 71 15.10 9.11 1.94
C TRP A 71 14.34 7.78 1.94
N SER A 72 13.21 7.68 1.24
CA SER A 72 12.38 6.46 1.21
C SER A 72 13.11 5.30 0.55
N VAL A 73 13.96 5.57 -0.43
CA VAL A 73 14.76 4.55 -1.10
C VAL A 73 16.04 4.26 -0.32
N LEU A 74 16.73 5.30 0.17
CA LEU A 74 17.98 5.16 0.93
C LEU A 74 17.79 4.42 2.28
N SER A 75 16.64 4.61 2.93
CA SER A 75 16.27 3.90 4.16
C SER A 75 15.77 2.46 3.91
N GLY A 76 15.51 2.11 2.64
CA GLY A 76 14.91 0.82 2.24
C GLY A 76 13.40 0.72 2.45
N VAL A 77 12.72 1.80 2.85
CA VAL A 77 11.25 1.84 2.99
C VAL A 77 10.55 1.50 1.68
N ALA A 78 11.02 2.04 0.56
CA ALA A 78 10.48 1.74 -0.76
C ALA A 78 10.60 0.23 -1.11
N SER A 79 11.74 -0.38 -0.79
CA SER A 79 11.98 -1.81 -1.06
C SER A 79 11.04 -2.72 -0.26
N LEU A 80 10.81 -2.37 1.02
CA LEU A 80 9.93 -3.10 1.92
C LEU A 80 8.47 -3.01 1.46
N THR A 81 8.04 -1.81 1.09
CA THR A 81 6.65 -1.53 0.72
C THR A 81 6.31 -2.15 -0.65
N LEU A 82 7.27 -2.23 -1.58
CA LEU A 82 6.98 -2.68 -2.94
C LEU A 82 6.35 -4.09 -3.01
N GLN A 83 6.68 -4.98 -2.09
CA GLN A 83 6.10 -6.34 -2.08
C GLN A 83 4.59 -6.33 -1.81
N TYR A 84 4.10 -5.30 -1.12
CA TYR A 84 2.71 -5.06 -0.75
C TYR A 84 1.96 -4.18 -1.76
N SER A 85 2.63 -3.72 -2.82
CA SER A 85 2.01 -2.86 -3.82
C SER A 85 0.80 -3.54 -4.45
N ASP A 86 -0.16 -2.74 -4.91
CA ASP A 86 -1.14 -3.21 -5.87
C ASP A 86 -0.44 -3.53 -7.20
N TRP A 87 -0.16 -4.82 -7.41
CA TRP A 87 0.44 -5.30 -8.65
C TRP A 87 -0.51 -5.20 -9.84
N GLY A 88 -1.82 -5.13 -9.60
CA GLY A 88 -2.80 -4.83 -10.65
C GLY A 88 -2.68 -3.39 -11.15
N TRP A 89 -2.41 -2.44 -10.25
CA TRP A 89 -2.03 -1.08 -10.63
C TRP A 89 -0.75 -1.07 -11.48
N MET A 90 0.28 -1.81 -11.06
CA MET A 90 1.54 -1.94 -11.81
C MET A 90 1.34 -2.54 -13.20
N ASP A 91 0.51 -3.58 -13.33
CA ASP A 91 0.19 -4.18 -14.63
C ASP A 91 -0.57 -3.17 -15.51
N MET A 92 -1.53 -2.44 -14.96
CA MET A 92 -2.31 -1.44 -15.70
C MET A 92 -1.42 -0.31 -16.24
N VAL A 93 -0.42 0.14 -15.48
CA VAL A 93 0.49 1.20 -15.97
C VAL A 93 1.39 0.72 -17.12
N THR A 94 1.68 -0.60 -17.24
CA THR A 94 2.45 -1.13 -18.39
C THR A 94 1.70 -1.03 -19.72
N GLU A 95 0.37 -0.88 -19.69
CA GLU A 95 -0.44 -0.74 -20.91
C GLU A 95 -0.26 0.62 -21.58
N PHE A 96 0.29 1.62 -20.88
CA PHE A 96 0.52 2.95 -21.42
C PHE A 96 1.84 3.03 -22.22
N PRO A 97 1.81 3.49 -23.48
CA PRO A 97 3.01 3.57 -24.31
C PRO A 97 4.11 4.45 -23.69
N GLY A 98 5.30 3.88 -23.53
CA GLY A 98 6.48 4.59 -23.03
C GLY A 98 6.60 4.66 -21.51
N VAL A 99 5.62 4.11 -20.77
CA VAL A 99 5.71 3.93 -19.32
C VAL A 99 6.65 2.77 -19.00
N LYS A 100 7.55 3.01 -18.05
CA LYS A 100 8.36 1.98 -17.41
C LYS A 100 7.99 1.93 -15.93
N PRO A 101 7.23 0.92 -15.46
CA PRO A 101 6.76 0.85 -14.07
C PRO A 101 7.91 0.94 -13.06
N GLU A 102 9.08 0.41 -13.41
CA GLU A 102 10.28 0.49 -12.58
C GLU A 102 10.79 1.93 -12.36
N GLN A 103 10.35 2.87 -13.19
CA GLN A 103 10.64 4.30 -13.09
C GLN A 103 9.47 5.10 -12.49
N MET A 104 8.31 4.47 -12.26
CA MET A 104 7.07 5.07 -11.72
C MET A 104 6.85 4.65 -10.26
N ILE A 105 7.70 5.17 -9.37
CA ILE A 105 7.43 5.15 -7.93
C ILE A 105 6.89 6.49 -7.41
N ASP A 106 6.42 7.36 -8.30
CA ASP A 106 5.80 8.65 -7.96
C ASP A 106 4.43 8.49 -7.29
N TYR A 107 3.75 7.36 -7.50
CA TYR A 107 2.60 6.95 -6.72
C TYR A 107 2.46 5.42 -6.73
N LEU A 108 2.50 4.84 -5.53
CA LEU A 108 2.58 3.40 -5.36
C LEU A 108 1.62 2.96 -4.26
N PRO A 109 0.37 2.62 -4.61
CA PRO A 109 -0.61 2.12 -3.65
C PRO A 109 -0.17 0.74 -3.15
N TYR A 110 -0.41 0.48 -1.88
CA TYR A 110 -0.13 -0.80 -1.23
C TYR A 110 -1.29 -1.17 -0.31
N ASP A 111 -1.48 -2.47 -0.14
CA ASP A 111 -2.54 -3.01 0.73
C ASP A 111 -2.04 -4.23 1.51
N GLY A 112 -2.69 -4.53 2.63
CA GLY A 112 -2.39 -5.71 3.43
C GLY A 112 -1.02 -5.68 4.12
N GLY A 113 -0.52 -4.50 4.48
CA GLY A 113 0.67 -4.34 5.30
C GLY A 113 0.51 -5.07 6.63
N ASP A 114 1.39 -6.04 6.89
CA ASP A 114 1.31 -6.93 8.05
C ASP A 114 2.22 -6.49 9.21
N ALA A 115 2.21 -7.25 10.31
CA ALA A 115 3.05 -6.99 11.48
C ALA A 115 4.56 -6.98 11.17
N TRP A 116 5.00 -7.78 10.18
CA TRP A 116 6.40 -7.78 9.77
C TRP A 116 6.75 -6.46 9.10
N LEU A 117 5.92 -6.01 8.14
CA LEU A 117 6.15 -4.73 7.46
C LEU A 117 6.12 -3.59 8.47
N ALA A 118 5.12 -3.58 9.36
CA ALA A 118 4.96 -2.54 10.36
C ALA A 118 6.19 -2.40 11.26
N ALA A 119 6.70 -3.52 11.79
CA ALA A 119 7.92 -3.52 12.59
C ALA A 119 9.15 -3.03 11.81
N LYS A 120 9.25 -3.34 10.51
CA LYS A 120 10.37 -2.89 9.67
C LYS A 120 10.29 -1.41 9.33
N LEU A 121 9.08 -0.87 9.15
CA LEU A 121 8.84 0.55 8.90
C LEU A 121 9.12 1.38 10.17
N LEU A 122 8.61 0.96 11.34
CA LEU A 122 8.89 1.63 12.63
C LEU A 122 10.39 1.80 12.89
N ALA A 123 11.22 0.85 12.46
CA ALA A 123 12.67 0.89 12.64
C ALA A 123 13.41 1.80 11.64
N ARG A 124 12.75 2.35 10.62
CA ARG A 124 13.37 3.06 9.49
C ARG A 124 12.80 4.44 9.23
N LEU A 125 11.54 4.66 9.57
CA LEU A 125 10.86 5.91 9.26
C LEU A 125 11.41 7.07 10.12
N PRO A 126 11.58 8.27 9.53
CA PRO A 126 11.82 9.48 10.30
C PRO A 126 10.70 9.73 11.31
N GLU A 127 11.02 10.29 12.48
CA GLU A 127 10.02 10.63 13.52
C GLU A 127 8.91 11.55 12.98
N THR A 128 9.25 12.48 12.09
CA THR A 128 8.29 13.37 11.44
C THR A 128 7.32 12.65 10.50
N ALA A 129 7.77 11.57 9.83
CA ALA A 129 6.89 10.76 8.99
C ALA A 129 5.99 9.87 9.86
N LEU A 130 6.51 9.36 10.98
CA LEU A 130 5.73 8.59 11.95
C LEU A 130 4.61 9.43 12.60
N ALA A 131 4.87 10.71 12.86
CA ALA A 131 3.90 11.63 13.45
C ALA A 131 2.83 12.12 12.45
N ASP A 132 3.00 11.88 11.15
CA ASP A 132 2.09 12.35 10.12
C ASP A 132 0.77 11.55 10.09
N ARG A 133 -0.27 12.16 9.52
CA ARG A 133 -1.63 11.63 9.44
C ARG A 133 -2.17 11.82 8.04
N GLN A 134 -2.69 10.74 7.47
CA GLN A 134 -3.51 10.87 6.26
C GLN A 134 -4.91 11.36 6.67
N ASN A 135 -5.34 12.50 6.12
CA ASN A 135 -6.71 13.02 6.24
C ASN A 135 -7.29 13.00 7.66
N TYR A 136 -6.49 13.49 8.63
CA TYR A 136 -6.88 13.53 10.05
C TYR A 136 -7.18 12.17 10.70
N GLY A 137 -6.87 11.06 10.02
CA GLY A 137 -6.90 9.71 10.57
C GLY A 137 -5.82 9.46 11.64
N PRO A 138 -5.64 8.19 12.06
CA PRO A 138 -4.61 7.82 13.02
C PRO A 138 -3.20 8.18 12.50
N SER A 139 -2.28 8.49 13.43
CA SER A 139 -0.89 8.74 13.05
C SER A 139 -0.26 7.46 12.53
N LEU A 140 0.70 7.59 11.61
CA LEU A 140 1.37 6.43 11.06
C LEU A 140 2.05 5.59 12.16
N ASP A 141 2.61 6.23 13.19
CA ASP A 141 3.15 5.54 14.38
C ASP A 141 2.12 4.63 15.05
N TYR A 142 0.91 5.15 15.30
CA TYR A 142 -0.16 4.38 15.93
C TYR A 142 -0.61 3.20 15.08
N VAL A 143 -0.82 3.43 13.78
CA VAL A 143 -1.18 2.36 12.84
C VAL A 143 -0.15 1.25 12.87
N LEU A 144 1.14 1.57 12.71
CA LEU A 144 2.20 0.58 12.64
C LEU A 144 2.39 -0.17 13.97
N ARG A 145 2.27 0.51 15.12
CA ARG A 145 2.35 -0.15 16.44
C ARG A 145 1.19 -1.11 16.64
N LEU A 146 -0.04 -0.68 16.34
CA LEU A 146 -1.22 -1.53 16.44
C LEU A 146 -1.07 -2.78 15.56
N THR A 147 -0.66 -2.62 14.30
CA THR A 147 -0.41 -3.74 13.39
C THR A 147 0.68 -4.68 13.94
N ALA A 148 1.78 -4.14 14.45
CA ALA A 148 2.88 -4.94 15.00
C ALA A 148 2.47 -5.74 16.25
N GLU A 149 1.56 -5.20 17.07
CA GLU A 149 1.04 -5.85 18.29
C GLU A 149 -0.01 -6.93 17.99
N HIS A 150 -0.72 -6.80 16.87
CA HIS A 150 -1.84 -7.67 16.47
C HIS A 150 -1.59 -8.43 15.17
N SER A 151 -0.51 -9.23 15.14
CA SER A 151 -0.10 -10.00 13.96
C SER A 151 -1.21 -10.88 13.39
N GLY A 152 -1.55 -10.63 12.12
CA GLY A 152 -2.59 -11.35 11.39
C GLY A 152 -4.01 -10.98 11.79
N GLU A 153 -4.20 -9.98 12.66
CA GLU A 153 -5.52 -9.52 13.11
C GLU A 153 -5.73 -8.04 12.81
N VAL A 154 -4.64 -7.29 12.63
CA VAL A 154 -4.63 -5.92 12.11
C VAL A 154 -3.71 -5.86 10.91
N LEU A 155 -4.18 -5.24 9.82
CA LEU A 155 -3.40 -4.90 8.64
C LEU A 155 -3.57 -3.40 8.35
N PHE A 156 -2.74 -2.84 7.47
CA PHE A 156 -2.88 -1.47 7.01
C PHE A 156 -2.67 -1.33 5.50
N GLY A 157 -3.29 -0.32 4.91
CA GLY A 157 -3.18 0.04 3.50
C GLY A 157 -2.86 1.52 3.35
N GLY A 158 -2.41 1.90 2.16
CA GLY A 158 -2.07 3.27 1.84
C GLY A 158 -1.28 3.39 0.56
N TYR A 159 -0.39 4.38 0.52
CA TYR A 159 0.43 4.63 -0.65
C TYR A 159 1.82 5.16 -0.27
N LEU A 160 2.78 4.87 -1.13
CA LEU A 160 4.12 5.43 -1.13
C LEU A 160 4.24 6.43 -2.27
N ILE A 161 4.81 7.60 -1.95
CA ILE A 161 5.25 8.62 -2.89
C ILE A 161 6.78 8.63 -2.87
N GLY A 162 7.38 8.24 -3.99
CA GLY A 162 8.82 8.20 -4.16
C GLY A 162 9.45 9.57 -4.46
N PRO A 163 10.79 9.60 -4.58
CA PRO A 163 11.57 10.83 -4.68
C PRO A 163 11.36 11.61 -5.98
N GLN A 164 10.63 11.11 -6.98
CA GLN A 164 10.29 11.90 -8.17
C GLN A 164 9.45 13.12 -7.84
N ARG A 165 8.72 13.08 -6.71
CA ARG A 165 7.87 14.18 -6.28
C ARG A 165 8.45 14.90 -5.08
N PHE A 166 8.07 16.17 -4.94
CA PHE A 166 8.50 17.02 -3.82
C PHE A 166 7.89 16.58 -2.49
N ASP A 167 6.77 15.87 -2.54
CA ASP A 167 6.01 15.37 -1.39
C ASP A 167 6.28 13.88 -1.10
N GLU A 168 7.55 13.46 -1.28
CA GLU A 168 8.04 12.11 -0.94
C GLU A 168 7.60 11.69 0.47
N ARG A 169 6.79 10.63 0.54
CA ARG A 169 6.16 10.17 1.78
C ARG A 169 5.71 8.73 1.71
N ILE A 170 5.42 8.16 2.87
CA ILE A 170 4.57 6.98 3.00
C ILE A 170 3.39 7.38 3.88
N SER A 171 2.19 6.99 3.45
CA SER A 171 0.94 7.28 4.15
C SER A 171 0.19 5.98 4.37
N SER A 172 -0.61 5.92 5.43
CA SER A 172 -1.64 4.91 5.60
C SER A 172 -2.99 5.61 5.58
N ASP A 173 -3.83 5.27 4.61
CA ASP A 173 -5.20 5.78 4.47
C ASP A 173 -6.24 4.79 4.99
N ALA A 174 -5.85 3.54 5.24
CA ALA A 174 -6.74 2.49 5.69
C ALA A 174 -6.11 1.60 6.76
N ILE A 175 -6.94 1.14 7.68
CA ILE A 175 -6.65 -0.01 8.54
C ILE A 175 -7.71 -1.09 8.40
N TYR A 176 -7.29 -2.33 8.60
CA TYR A 176 -8.14 -3.52 8.57
C TYR A 176 -8.04 -4.19 9.91
N VAL A 177 -9.17 -4.40 10.58
CA VAL A 177 -9.19 -4.95 11.93
C VAL A 177 -10.18 -6.11 11.98
N THR A 178 -9.77 -7.26 12.50
CA THR A 178 -10.67 -8.40 12.68
C THR A 178 -11.76 -8.09 13.71
N PRO A 179 -12.93 -8.74 13.61
CA PRO A 179 -13.96 -8.67 14.66
C PRO A 179 -13.43 -9.03 16.06
N LYS A 180 -12.45 -9.94 16.13
CA LYS A 180 -11.83 -10.36 17.39
C LYS A 180 -11.08 -9.23 18.10
N VAL A 181 -10.29 -8.43 17.37
CA VAL A 181 -9.60 -7.26 17.95
C VAL A 181 -10.59 -6.17 18.34
N LEU A 182 -11.67 -6.02 17.56
CA LEU A 182 -12.78 -5.11 17.86
C LEU A 182 -13.66 -5.60 19.03
N GLY A 183 -13.48 -6.83 19.52
CA GLY A 183 -14.35 -7.41 20.55
C GLY A 183 -15.81 -7.59 20.09
N LEU A 184 -16.01 -7.85 18.80
CA LEU A 184 -17.32 -8.06 18.18
C LEU A 184 -17.62 -9.56 18.08
N ASP A 185 -18.58 -10.01 18.90
CA ASP A 185 -19.03 -11.42 18.95
C ASP A 185 -20.36 -11.67 18.21
N GLY A 186 -20.98 -10.63 17.67
CA GLY A 186 -22.31 -10.70 17.02
C GLY A 186 -22.25 -11.11 15.55
N GLU A 187 -23.25 -11.85 15.08
CA GLU A 187 -23.49 -12.04 13.65
C GLU A 187 -23.94 -10.70 13.04
N ASN A 188 -23.19 -10.17 12.07
CA ASN A 188 -23.48 -8.95 11.31
C ASN A 188 -23.66 -7.67 12.18
N PRO A 189 -22.62 -7.20 12.87
CA PRO A 189 -22.68 -5.92 13.57
C PRO A 189 -22.95 -4.78 12.56
N ASP A 190 -23.76 -3.80 12.97
CA ASP A 190 -23.97 -2.60 12.17
C ASP A 190 -22.74 -1.66 12.23
N GLU A 191 -22.68 -0.74 11.27
CA GLU A 191 -21.55 0.19 11.11
C GLU A 191 -21.29 1.05 12.36
N ALA A 192 -22.35 1.46 13.07
CA ALA A 192 -22.22 2.26 14.28
C ALA A 192 -21.60 1.47 15.44
N ALA A 193 -21.96 0.19 15.59
CA ALA A 193 -21.35 -0.70 16.56
C ALA A 193 -19.88 -0.98 16.21
N VAL A 194 -19.56 -1.16 14.93
CA VAL A 194 -18.19 -1.34 14.43
C VAL A 194 -17.33 -0.10 14.68
N TYR A 195 -17.85 1.09 14.37
CA TYR A 195 -17.17 2.35 14.66
C TYR A 195 -16.92 2.54 16.15
N LYS A 196 -17.92 2.29 17.00
CA LYS A 196 -17.74 2.37 18.45
C LYS A 196 -16.68 1.39 18.96
N ALA A 197 -16.61 0.20 18.38
CA ALA A 197 -15.57 -0.77 18.71
C ALA A 197 -14.18 -0.28 18.30
N LEU A 198 -14.05 0.37 17.13
CA LEU A 198 -12.82 1.01 16.70
C LEU A 198 -12.40 2.15 17.65
N ASP A 199 -13.34 3.02 18.03
CA ASP A 199 -13.09 4.16 18.92
C ASP A 199 -12.52 3.71 20.28
N ASN A 200 -12.96 2.55 20.78
CA ASN A 200 -12.41 1.94 21.99
C ASN A 200 -10.93 1.52 21.88
N LEU A 201 -10.39 1.37 20.67
CA LEU A 201 -8.96 1.12 20.44
C LEU A 201 -8.10 2.39 20.63
N ASN A 202 -8.71 3.57 20.75
CA ASN A 202 -8.05 4.86 21.01
C ASN A 202 -6.89 5.17 20.04
N LEU A 203 -7.14 5.05 18.74
CA LEU A 203 -6.13 5.13 17.67
C LEU A 203 -5.54 6.52 17.41
N ASP A 204 -5.60 7.45 18.36
CA ASP A 204 -5.14 8.84 18.24
C ASP A 204 -5.68 9.68 17.06
N ALA A 205 -6.62 9.14 16.27
CA ALA A 205 -7.26 9.80 15.13
C ALA A 205 -7.97 11.10 15.55
N LEU A 206 -7.94 12.09 14.66
CA LEU A 206 -8.56 13.40 14.89
C LEU A 206 -9.99 13.46 14.31
N GLU A 207 -10.27 12.65 13.29
CA GLU A 207 -11.59 12.52 12.66
C GLU A 207 -12.00 11.04 12.49
N ALA A 208 -13.30 10.81 12.36
CA ALA A 208 -13.85 9.50 12.04
C ALA A 208 -13.48 9.09 10.60
N PRO A 209 -13.40 7.78 10.29
CA PRO A 209 -13.21 7.32 8.92
C PRO A 209 -14.39 7.73 8.03
N ASP A 210 -14.10 8.05 6.78
CA ASP A 210 -15.09 8.37 5.74
C ASP A 210 -15.88 7.13 5.30
N GLU A 211 -15.23 5.96 5.34
CA GLU A 211 -15.85 4.69 4.99
C GLU A 211 -15.51 3.58 5.99
N ILE A 212 -16.54 2.84 6.40
CA ILE A 212 -16.45 1.61 7.19
C ILE A 212 -17.12 0.49 6.41
N SER A 213 -16.37 -0.54 6.05
CA SER A 213 -16.88 -1.62 5.20
C SER A 213 -16.27 -2.98 5.53
N PRO A 214 -16.99 -4.09 5.30
CA PRO A 214 -16.41 -5.41 5.45
C PRO A 214 -15.36 -5.65 4.37
N TYR A 215 -14.24 -6.26 4.75
CA TYR A 215 -13.16 -6.65 3.86
C TYR A 215 -12.88 -8.14 4.00
N TYR A 216 -12.86 -8.86 2.88
CA TYR A 216 -12.70 -10.30 2.84
C TYR A 216 -11.40 -10.67 2.15
N SER A 217 -10.52 -11.33 2.89
CA SER A 217 -9.29 -11.94 2.39
C SER A 217 -9.28 -13.42 2.76
N ASP A 218 -8.19 -13.91 3.37
CA ASP A 218 -8.09 -15.21 4.03
C ASP A 218 -9.01 -15.34 5.26
N GLN A 219 -9.33 -14.22 5.89
CA GLN A 219 -10.33 -14.08 6.95
C GLN A 219 -11.13 -12.77 6.80
N THR A 220 -12.08 -12.54 7.71
CA THR A 220 -12.92 -11.34 7.72
C THR A 220 -12.28 -10.23 8.52
N TYR A 221 -12.19 -9.05 7.92
CA TYR A 221 -11.80 -7.79 8.55
C TYR A 221 -12.91 -6.75 8.36
N TRP A 222 -12.86 -5.71 9.18
CA TRP A 222 -13.49 -4.42 8.90
C TRP A 222 -12.42 -3.45 8.42
N ARG A 223 -12.68 -2.80 7.28
CA ARG A 223 -11.89 -1.72 6.74
C ARG A 223 -12.41 -0.40 7.28
N PHE A 224 -11.48 0.45 7.71
CA PHE A 224 -11.71 1.85 8.08
C PHE A 224 -10.80 2.70 7.21
N TRP A 225 -11.38 3.62 6.42
CA TRP A 225 -10.66 4.41 5.42
C TRP A 225 -10.88 5.91 5.61
N TRP A 226 -9.83 6.71 5.39
CA TRP A 226 -9.81 8.18 5.51
C TRP A 226 -9.33 8.84 4.20
N ASP A 227 -10.16 9.68 3.56
CA ASP A 227 -9.93 10.33 2.24
C ASP A 227 -9.82 11.87 2.27
#